data_AF-A0A1J5NV58-F1
#
_entry.id   AF-A0A1J5NV58-F1
#
_cell.length_a   1.000
_cell.length_b   1.000
_cell.length_c   1.000
_cell.angle_alpha   90.00
_cell.angle_beta   90.00
_cell.angle_gamma   90.00
#
_symmetry.space_group_name_H-M   'P 1'
#
loop_
_entity.id
_entity.type
_entity.pdbx_description
1 polymer ?
#
loop_
_entity_poly.entity_id
_entity_poly.type
_entity_poly.pdbx_seq_one_letter_code
_entity_poly.pdbx_strand_id
1 'polypeptide(L)' 'MPIKHILQLGQGSVVELDALAGEPMDVLVNGYLIAQGEVVVVNDKFGIRLTDVVTPSERLRRVSKGG' A
#
# COMPACT_ATOMS: atom_id res chain seq x y z
N MET A 1 8.37 -3.53 -14.41
CA MET A 1 8.33 -2.56 -15.53
C MET A 1 9.76 -2.19 -15.97
N PRO A 2 10.12 -2.25 -17.27
CA PRO A 2 11.42 -1.79 -17.77
C PRO A 2 11.61 -0.27 -17.62
N ILE A 3 12.84 0.18 -17.33
CA ILE A 3 13.19 1.61 -17.13
C ILE A 3 12.73 2.47 -18.32
N LYS A 4 12.89 1.98 -19.55
CA LYS A 4 12.46 2.70 -20.77
C LYS A 4 10.97 3.07 -20.76
N HIS A 5 10.10 2.26 -20.17
CA HIS A 5 8.66 2.56 -20.10
C HIS A 5 8.37 3.65 -19.07
N ILE A 6 9.11 3.68 -17.95
CA ILE A 6 9.01 4.72 -16.92
C ILE A 6 9.37 6.09 -17.53
N LEU A 7 10.45 6.15 -18.30
CA LEU A 7 10.91 7.39 -18.95
C LEU A 7 9.95 7.92 -20.02
N GLN A 8 9.02 7.09 -20.51
CA GLN A 8 8.02 7.44 -21.52
C GLN A 8 6.68 7.86 -20.92
N LEU A 9 6.52 7.78 -19.59
CA LEU A 9 5.29 8.21 -18.92
C LEU A 9 5.10 9.72 -19.09
N GLY A 10 3.89 10.12 -19.43
CA GLY A 10 3.50 11.49 -19.63
C GLY A 10 2.03 11.72 -19.27
N GLN A 11 1.52 12.90 -19.62
CA GLN A 11 0.11 13.21 -19.38
C GLN A 11 -0.79 12.21 -20.11
N GLY A 12 -1.71 11.59 -19.37
CA GLY A 12 -2.66 10.62 -19.91
C GLY A 12 -2.14 9.18 -19.97
N SER A 13 -0.91 8.90 -19.55
CA SER A 13 -0.44 7.52 -19.41
C SER A 13 -1.24 6.77 -18.35
N VAL A 14 -1.64 5.53 -18.68
CA VAL A 14 -2.24 4.57 -17.75
C VAL A 14 -1.20 3.50 -17.44
N VAL A 15 -0.93 3.28 -16.16
CA VAL A 15 -0.04 2.22 -15.69
C VAL A 15 -0.88 1.14 -15.03
N GLU A 16 -0.88 -0.04 -15.62
CA GLU A 16 -1.51 -1.22 -15.03
C GLU A 16 -0.69 -1.71 -13.83
N LEU A 17 -1.38 -2.09 -12.77
CA LEU A 17 -0.80 -2.67 -11.56
C LEU A 17 -1.22 -4.14 -11.47
N ASP A 18 -0.41 -4.95 -10.81
CA ASP A 18 -0.66 -6.39 -10.68
C ASP A 18 -1.83 -6.73 -9.74
N ALA A 19 -2.26 -5.77 -8.91
CA ALA A 19 -3.31 -5.96 -7.92
C ALA A 19 -4.71 -5.82 -8.55
N LEU A 20 -5.62 -6.75 -8.22
CA LEU A 20 -6.99 -6.68 -8.71
C LEU A 20 -7.80 -5.64 -7.94
N ALA A 21 -8.76 -5.01 -8.62
CA ALA A 21 -9.69 -4.09 -7.99
C ALA A 21 -10.49 -4.81 -6.88
N GLY A 22 -10.48 -4.23 -5.68
CA GLY A 22 -11.16 -4.79 -4.51
C GLY A 22 -10.31 -5.76 -3.69
N GLU A 23 -9.09 -6.11 -4.13
CA GLU A 23 -8.16 -6.85 -3.28
C GLU A 23 -7.61 -5.94 -2.16
N PRO A 24 -7.36 -6.49 -0.96
CA PRO A 24 -6.63 -5.79 0.07
C PRO A 24 -5.24 -5.36 -0.42
N MET A 25 -4.84 -4.17 0.00
CA MET A 25 -3.53 -3.58 -0.30
C MET A 25 -2.64 -3.65 0.93
N ASP A 26 -1.35 -3.84 0.68
CA ASP A 26 -0.30 -3.77 1.71
C ASP A 26 -0.28 -2.40 2.39
N VAL A 27 -0.28 -2.40 3.72
CA VAL A 27 0.01 -1.21 4.53
C VAL A 27 1.42 -1.34 5.09
N LEU A 28 2.30 -0.43 4.69
CA LEU A 28 3.69 -0.43 5.10
C LEU A 28 4.01 0.75 6.02
N VAL A 29 4.84 0.53 7.02
CA VAL A 29 5.48 1.58 7.82
C VAL A 29 6.99 1.37 7.73
N ASN A 30 7.72 2.40 7.28
CA ASN A 30 9.17 2.32 7.02
C ASN A 30 9.57 1.14 6.13
N GLY A 31 8.75 0.80 5.13
CA GLY A 31 9.00 -0.33 4.23
C GLY A 31 8.70 -1.72 4.82
N TYR A 32 8.20 -1.79 6.05
CA TYR A 32 7.74 -3.05 6.65
C TYR A 32 6.23 -3.19 6.55
N LEU A 33 5.78 -4.34 6.04
CA LEU A 33 4.37 -4.71 6.05
C LEU A 33 3.85 -4.83 7.49
N ILE A 34 2.80 -4.10 7.83
CA ILE A 34 2.17 -4.13 9.17
C ILE A 34 0.70 -4.55 9.13
N ALA A 35 0.04 -4.41 7.99
CA ALA A 35 -1.36 -4.76 7.80
C ALA A 35 -1.69 -4.98 6.32
N GLN A 36 -2.87 -5.55 6.10
CA GLN A 36 -3.59 -5.53 4.83
C GLN A 36 -4.86 -4.70 5.02
N GLY A 37 -5.30 -4.00 3.98
CA GLY A 37 -6.54 -3.25 4.08
C GLY A 37 -7.14 -2.85 2.74
N GLU A 38 -8.44 -2.57 2.76
CA GLU A 38 -9.19 -2.14 1.58
C GLU A 38 -9.32 -0.62 1.57
N VAL A 39 -9.21 -0.02 0.39
CA VAL A 39 -9.51 1.41 0.21
C VAL A 39 -11.02 1.60 0.33
N VAL A 40 -11.43 2.50 1.22
CA VAL A 40 -12.82 2.85 1.45
C VAL A 40 -13.01 4.36 1.31
N VAL A 41 -14.25 4.80 1.06
CA VAL A 41 -14.63 6.21 1.10
C VAL A 41 -15.61 6.41 2.25
N VAL A 42 -15.29 7.32 3.16
CA VAL A 42 -16.13 7.66 4.32
C VAL A 42 -16.24 9.18 4.40
N ASN A 43 -17.46 9.71 4.37
CA ASN A 43 -17.73 11.16 4.39
C ASN A 43 -16.91 11.93 3.33
N ASP A 44 -16.91 11.43 2.08
CA ASP A 44 -16.15 11.95 0.95
C ASP A 44 -14.62 12.00 1.15
N LYS A 45 -14.09 11.25 2.13
CA LYS A 45 -12.66 11.10 2.37
C LYS A 45 -12.23 9.66 2.11
N PHE A 46 -11.08 9.50 1.47
CA PHE A 46 -10.43 8.19 1.39
C PHE A 46 -9.98 7.72 2.77
N GLY A 47 -10.13 6.43 3.03
CA GLY A 47 -9.64 5.74 4.21
C GLY A 47 -9.18 4.34 3.84
N ILE A 48 -8.53 3.68 4.80
CA ILE A 48 -8.14 2.27 4.68
C ILE A 48 -8.80 1.51 5.83
N ARG A 49 -9.64 0.53 5.50
CA ARG A 49 -10.17 -0.41 6.48
C ARG A 49 -9.20 -1.59 6.58
N LEU A 50 -8.55 -1.74 7.74
CA LEU A 50 -7.65 -2.86 7.97
C LEU A 50 -8.45 -4.17 7.99
N THR A 51 -8.04 -5.13 7.17
CA THR A 51 -8.63 -6.47 7.09
C THR A 51 -7.81 -7.49 7.87
N ASP A 52 -6.49 -7.31 7.93
CA ASP A 52 -5.57 -8.07 8.78
C ASP A 52 -4.46 -7.15 9.31
N VAL A 53 -4.00 -7.36 10.54
CA VAL A 53 -2.98 -6.52 11.16
C VAL A 53 -2.10 -7.31 12.12
N VAL A 54 -0.79 -7.12 12.02
CA VAL A 54 0.16 -7.77 12.93
C VAL A 54 -0.02 -7.26 14.37
N THR A 55 0.36 -8.09 15.34
CA THR A 55 0.20 -7.78 16.76
C THR A 55 0.93 -6.49 17.15
N PRO A 56 0.48 -5.77 18.20
CA PRO A 56 1.14 -4.56 18.68
C PRO A 56 2.65 -4.74 18.94
N SER A 57 3.03 -5.87 19.55
CA SER A 57 4.43 -6.20 19.84
C SER A 57 5.26 -6.37 18.56
N GLU A 58 4.70 -7.02 17.54
CA GLU A 58 5.39 -7.20 16.26
C GLU A 58 5.48 -5.88 15.48
N ARG A 59 4.47 -4.99 15.58
CA ARG A 59 4.56 -3.63 15.01
C ARG A 59 5.74 -2.86 15.61
N LEU A 60 5.84 -2.84 16.95
CA LEU A 60 6.92 -2.13 17.64
C LEU A 60 8.28 -2.67 17.22
N ARG A 61 8.43 -4.00 17.19
CA ARG A 61 9.66 -4.69 16.78
C ARG A 61 10.09 -4.36 15.35
N ARG A 62 9.14 -4.28 14.41
CA ARG A 62 9.43 -3.96 13.00
C ARG A 62 9.82 -2.49 12.83
N VAL A 63 9.11 -1.57 13.48
CA VAL A 63 9.41 -0.14 13.41
C VAL A 63 10.77 0.19 14.02
N SER A 64 11.14 -0.45 15.13
CA SER A 64 12.42 -0.20 15.81
C SER A 64 13.66 -0.72 15.07
N LYS A 65 13.50 -1.57 14.05
CA LYS A 65 14.62 -2.15 13.28
C LYS A 65 15.02 -1.34 12.03
N GLY A 66 14.20 -0.38 11.62
CA GLY A 66 14.41 0.44 10.43
C GLY A 66 15.07 1.81 10.70
N GLY A 67 15.63 2.02 11.89
CA GLY A 67 16.34 3.24 12.29
C GLY A 67 17.79 2.95 12.65
#